data_AF-A0A4Y7KTS6-F1
#
_entry.id   AF-A0A4Y7KTS6-F1
#
_cell.length_a   1.000
_cell.length_b   1.000
_cell.length_c   1.000
_cell.angle_alpha   90.00
_cell.angle_beta   90.00
_cell.angle_gamma   90.00
#
_symmetry.space_group_name_H-M   'P 1'
#
loop_
_entity.id
_entity.type
_entity.pdbx_description
1 polymer ?
#
loop_
_entity_poly.entity_id
_entity_poly.type
_entity_poly.pdbx_seq_one_letter_code
_entity_poly.pdbx_strand_id
1 'polypeptide(L)'
;MELANHKRKKIRANLSPPFSSRPPTRTIINHYFTSDIVCHILSYLDQFDLIRCSIVCKSLHDTIHSSHLLTLQYWKRKVDALGLSSVVGTVSESTVNKYLEEIAMKQHQLCLQNESVVVNQWNGCHSAGIDQCRMKMGLVLTGLEDKVMRIWSLDSFKCLEEYSVPKLELADFDFDESKIVGLVGTRICVWRRHSGKRSMSQEHAGVTRGFCMRYIDPEAVVGCGDGTARVFDMYSRNCSRIIKMHNGPITCMALTDDQLVVSGSSLGSIRVADLSSDQVAGTLKSAGPAGIKSLCYNPGSYSVFAGSTSGHAYCWDLRTMKPLWEKKISPNVIYSIQHLQNDTSSLVVGGIDGVLRILDQGTGEISSSYVMDKKGMFMGRASSSSSSSNNRGAFIEKMVARKLSGDVTTDIDRIPKDLRPPITCLAVGMKKVVTTHNNKFIRLWRFQ
;
A
#
# COMPACT_ATOMS: atom_id res chain seq x y z
N MET A 1 52.87 73.90 -4.85
CA MET A 1 53.45 72.60 -4.45
C MET A 1 52.86 71.55 -5.37
N GLU A 2 53.38 71.52 -6.59
CA GLU A 2 54.53 70.68 -6.98
C GLU A 2 54.11 69.25 -7.30
N LEU A 3 54.28 68.92 -8.60
CA LEU A 3 54.80 67.67 -9.18
C LEU A 3 54.11 66.33 -8.82
N ALA A 4 53.99 65.35 -9.71
CA ALA A 4 54.17 65.23 -11.15
C ALA A 4 53.77 63.79 -11.53
N ASN A 5 53.19 63.65 -12.72
CA ASN A 5 53.47 62.60 -13.72
C ASN A 5 53.57 61.12 -13.28
N HIS A 6 52.70 60.27 -13.86
CA HIS A 6 53.07 59.66 -15.14
C HIS A 6 51.90 59.05 -15.94
N LYS A 7 51.98 59.32 -17.25
CA LYS A 7 51.16 58.86 -18.39
C LYS A 7 51.04 57.33 -18.52
N ARG A 8 49.92 56.82 -19.07
CA ARG A 8 49.80 56.43 -20.50
C ARG A 8 48.45 55.78 -20.85
N LYS A 9 47.87 56.28 -21.95
CA LYS A 9 46.79 55.69 -22.78
C LYS A 9 47.11 54.26 -23.23
N LYS A 10 46.10 53.38 -23.32
CA LYS A 10 45.63 52.78 -24.60
C LYS A 10 44.42 51.86 -24.45
N ILE A 11 43.56 52.01 -25.46
CA ILE A 11 42.35 51.27 -25.86
C ILE A 11 42.59 49.76 -26.00
N ARG A 12 41.63 48.91 -25.58
CA ARG A 12 41.08 47.80 -26.39
C ARG A 12 39.95 47.00 -25.73
N ALA A 13 38.92 46.78 -26.55
CA ALA A 13 38.21 45.52 -26.79
C ALA A 13 37.16 45.00 -25.80
N ASN A 14 35.93 44.94 -26.34
CA ASN A 14 34.88 43.93 -26.13
C ASN A 14 35.31 42.67 -25.37
N LEU A 15 34.72 42.45 -24.20
CA LEU A 15 34.55 41.12 -23.63
C LEU A 15 33.20 41.07 -22.89
N SER A 16 32.29 40.27 -23.43
CA SER A 16 31.03 39.80 -22.82
C SER A 16 31.26 39.14 -21.46
N PRO A 17 30.34 39.27 -20.47
CA PRO A 17 30.38 38.42 -19.28
C PRO A 17 29.83 37.01 -19.57
N PRO A 18 30.24 36.00 -18.80
CA PRO A 18 30.15 34.59 -19.19
C PRO A 18 28.77 33.99 -18.95
N PHE A 19 28.37 33.11 -19.88
CA PHE A 19 27.28 32.15 -19.71
C PHE A 19 27.51 31.27 -18.48
N SER A 20 26.56 31.28 -17.53
CA SER A 20 26.26 30.10 -16.72
C SER A 20 24.82 30.12 -16.18
N SER A 21 23.83 30.29 -17.07
CA SER A 21 22.47 29.86 -16.78
C SER A 21 22.33 28.43 -17.28
N ARG A 22 22.35 27.44 -16.37
CA ARG A 22 21.79 26.11 -16.70
C ARG A 22 20.37 26.35 -17.22
N PRO A 23 20.01 25.89 -18.43
CA PRO A 23 18.64 26.03 -18.88
C PRO A 23 17.76 25.19 -17.95
N PRO A 24 16.53 25.63 -17.63
CA PRO A 24 15.56 24.70 -17.06
C PRO A 24 15.40 23.57 -18.08
N THR A 25 15.50 22.33 -17.65
CA THR A 25 15.10 21.16 -18.44
C THR A 25 13.60 21.24 -18.69
N ARG A 26 13.21 22.07 -19.67
CA ARG A 26 11.84 22.25 -20.14
C ARG A 26 11.52 21.11 -21.09
N THR A 27 10.35 20.51 -20.91
CA THR A 27 9.84 19.40 -21.70
C THR A 27 9.80 19.77 -23.19
N ILE A 28 10.60 19.05 -23.99
CA ILE A 28 10.84 19.27 -25.43
C ILE A 28 9.54 19.24 -26.25
N ILE A 29 8.50 18.56 -25.75
CA ILE A 29 7.29 18.22 -26.48
C ILE A 29 6.36 19.43 -26.69
N ASN A 30 6.31 20.38 -25.74
CA ASN A 30 5.23 21.38 -25.71
C ASN A 30 5.43 22.61 -26.58
N HIS A 31 6.66 22.90 -27.03
CA HIS A 31 6.95 24.16 -27.72
C HIS A 31 7.24 24.00 -29.22
N TYR A 32 7.48 22.78 -29.70
CA TYR A 32 7.98 22.52 -31.05
C TYR A 32 7.04 21.70 -31.94
N PHE A 33 6.06 20.98 -31.39
CA PHE A 33 5.17 20.13 -32.17
C PHE A 33 3.75 20.70 -32.21
N THR A 34 3.14 20.70 -33.39
CA THR A 34 1.71 20.95 -33.55
C THR A 34 0.91 19.84 -32.85
N SER A 35 -0.31 20.16 -32.39
CA SER A 35 -1.18 19.21 -31.67
C SER A 35 -1.33 17.88 -32.40
N ASP A 36 -1.34 17.89 -33.73
CA ASP A 36 -1.51 16.70 -34.57
C ASP A 36 -0.31 15.76 -34.53
N ILE A 37 0.92 16.29 -34.49
CA ILE A 37 2.14 15.48 -34.41
C ILE A 37 2.24 14.83 -33.03
N VAL A 38 1.86 15.57 -31.98
CA VAL A 38 1.81 15.03 -30.61
C VAL A 38 0.77 13.91 -30.52
N CYS A 39 -0.43 14.10 -31.04
CA CYS A 39 -1.46 13.06 -31.11
C CYS A 39 -0.98 11.82 -31.88
N HIS A 40 -0.26 12.00 -32.99
CA HIS A 40 0.26 10.88 -33.77
C HIS A 40 1.32 10.09 -33.00
N ILE A 41 2.25 10.76 -32.29
CA ILE A 41 3.24 10.09 -31.44
C ILE A 41 2.54 9.33 -30.30
N LEU A 42 1.57 9.97 -29.65
CA LEU A 42 0.81 9.37 -28.55
C LEU A 42 0.00 8.15 -29.00
N SER A 43 -0.45 8.09 -30.26
CA SER A 43 -1.21 6.94 -30.79
C SER A 43 -0.44 5.62 -30.80
N TYR A 44 0.90 5.67 -30.77
CA TYR A 44 1.78 4.49 -30.72
C TYR A 44 2.05 3.97 -29.31
N LEU A 45 1.71 4.74 -28.26
CA LEU A 45 1.94 4.34 -26.87
C LEU A 45 0.90 3.31 -26.41
N ASP A 46 1.23 2.47 -25.43
CA ASP A 46 0.23 1.62 -24.77
C ASP A 46 -0.73 2.46 -23.90
N GLN A 47 -1.89 1.91 -23.59
CA GLN A 47 -2.95 2.59 -22.85
C GLN A 47 -2.47 3.12 -21.48
N PHE A 48 -1.57 2.38 -20.82
CA PHE A 48 -0.96 2.80 -19.55
C PHE A 48 0.05 3.92 -19.70
N ASP A 49 0.79 3.94 -20.81
CA ASP A 49 1.77 5.00 -21.07
C ASP A 49 1.05 6.30 -21.48
N LEU A 50 -0.08 6.21 -22.18
CA LEU A 50 -0.98 7.35 -22.38
C LEU A 50 -1.46 7.95 -21.06
N ILE A 51 -1.92 7.12 -20.11
CA ILE A 51 -2.34 7.59 -18.78
C ILE A 51 -1.17 8.23 -18.02
N ARG A 52 0.04 7.65 -18.11
CA ARG A 52 1.23 8.28 -17.50
C ARG A 52 1.52 9.63 -18.14
N CYS A 53 1.44 9.74 -19.46
CA CYS A 53 1.63 10.99 -20.18
C CYS A 53 0.58 12.06 -19.79
N SER A 54 -0.66 11.66 -19.53
CA SER A 54 -1.71 12.60 -19.10
C SER A 54 -1.43 13.20 -17.71
N ILE A 55 -0.77 12.45 -16.83
CA ILE A 55 -0.41 12.92 -15.48
C ILE A 55 0.82 13.84 -15.49
N VAL A 56 1.68 13.75 -16.51
CA VAL A 56 2.94 14.51 -16.59
C VAL A 56 2.72 16.00 -16.84
N CYS A 57 1.78 16.35 -17.72
CA CYS A 57 1.53 17.74 -18.08
C CYS A 57 0.10 17.99 -18.55
N LYS A 58 -0.44 19.17 -18.22
CA LYS A 58 -1.79 19.60 -18.60
C LYS A 58 -2.00 19.63 -20.12
N SER A 59 -1.00 20.01 -20.91
CA SER A 59 -1.11 20.00 -22.37
C SER A 59 -1.27 18.59 -22.95
N LEU A 60 -0.54 17.61 -22.43
CA LEU A 60 -0.65 16.21 -22.83
C LEU A 60 -2.00 15.64 -22.41
N HIS A 61 -2.45 15.96 -21.20
CA HIS A 61 -3.80 15.64 -20.73
C HIS A 61 -4.86 16.17 -21.69
N ASP A 62 -4.82 17.47 -22.00
CA ASP A 62 -5.79 18.13 -22.88
C ASP A 62 -5.78 17.48 -24.27
N THR A 63 -4.60 17.20 -24.85
CA THR A 63 -4.50 16.53 -26.16
C THR A 63 -5.08 15.12 -26.15
N ILE A 64 -4.85 14.32 -25.09
CA ILE A 64 -5.35 12.94 -24.98
C ILE A 64 -6.87 12.93 -24.85
N HIS A 65 -7.42 13.85 -24.05
CA HIS A 65 -8.87 13.97 -23.86
C HIS A 65 -9.56 14.53 -25.11
N SER A 66 -9.01 15.58 -25.74
CA SER A 66 -9.60 16.21 -26.93
C SER A 66 -9.62 15.29 -28.15
N SER A 67 -8.64 14.39 -28.26
CA SER A 67 -8.51 13.44 -29.37
C SER A 67 -9.14 12.07 -29.09
N HIS A 68 -9.74 11.87 -27.92
CA HIS A 68 -10.34 10.60 -27.49
C HIS A 68 -9.41 9.37 -27.71
N LEU A 69 -8.09 9.54 -27.57
CA LEU A 69 -7.11 8.51 -27.89
C LEU A 69 -7.31 7.22 -27.09
N LEU A 70 -7.70 7.34 -25.81
CA LEU A 70 -8.02 6.18 -24.97
C LEU A 70 -9.24 5.40 -25.49
N THR A 71 -10.25 6.11 -26.01
CA THR A 71 -11.44 5.51 -26.62
C THR A 71 -11.09 4.84 -27.95
N LEU A 72 -10.21 5.44 -28.75
CA LEU A 72 -9.74 4.83 -30.00
C LEU A 72 -8.93 3.54 -29.75
N GLN A 73 -8.06 3.54 -28.74
CA GLN A 73 -7.32 2.33 -28.36
C GLN A 73 -8.21 1.23 -27.79
N TYR A 74 -9.21 1.61 -26.99
CA TYR A 74 -10.26 0.69 -26.53
C TYR A 74 -10.92 -0.02 -27.72
N TRP A 75 -11.35 0.75 -28.71
CA TRP A 75 -12.00 0.21 -29.90
C TRP A 75 -11.08 -0.65 -30.75
N LYS A 76 -9.83 -0.23 -30.97
CA LYS A 76 -8.85 -1.00 -31.73
C LYS A 76 -8.69 -2.41 -31.15
N ARG A 77 -8.46 -2.52 -29.83
CA ARG A 77 -8.34 -3.83 -29.17
C ARG A 77 -9.64 -4.63 -29.14
N LYS A 78 -10.79 -3.98 -28.95
CA LYS A 78 -12.09 -4.66 -28.93
C LYS A 78 -12.46 -5.22 -30.30
N VAL A 79 -12.15 -4.47 -31.36
CA VAL A 79 -12.31 -4.88 -32.75
C VAL A 79 -11.37 -6.05 -33.08
N ASP A 80 -10.10 -5.96 -32.68
CA ASP A 80 -9.12 -7.05 -32.84
C ASP A 80 -9.58 -8.34 -32.11
N ALA A 81 -10.20 -8.20 -30.92
CA ALA A 81 -10.70 -9.34 -30.13
C ALA A 81 -12.00 -9.96 -30.66
N LEU A 82 -12.86 -9.17 -31.31
CA LEU A 82 -14.17 -9.61 -31.82
C LEU A 82 -14.17 -9.91 -33.34
N GLY A 83 -13.08 -9.61 -34.06
CA GLY A 83 -12.98 -9.83 -35.50
C GLY A 83 -13.94 -8.97 -36.34
N LEU A 84 -14.40 -7.84 -35.81
CA LEU A 84 -15.34 -6.94 -36.50
C LEU A 84 -14.60 -6.01 -37.49
N SER A 85 -15.29 -5.52 -38.53
CA SER A 85 -14.69 -4.64 -39.54
C SER A 85 -14.93 -3.14 -39.28
N SER A 86 -15.80 -2.78 -38.32
CA SER A 86 -16.11 -1.38 -38.03
C SER A 86 -16.41 -1.11 -36.56
N VAL A 87 -16.01 0.09 -36.13
CA VAL A 87 -16.22 0.64 -34.79
C VAL A 87 -17.58 1.32 -34.75
N VAL A 88 -18.56 0.72 -34.06
CA VAL A 88 -19.90 1.31 -33.92
C VAL A 88 -20.15 1.63 -32.45
N GLY A 89 -20.13 2.93 -32.11
CA GLY A 89 -20.70 3.45 -30.86
C GLY A 89 -19.89 4.59 -30.22
N THR A 90 -20.60 5.59 -29.70
CA THR A 90 -20.07 6.55 -28.74
C THR A 90 -19.96 5.88 -27.38
N VAL A 91 -18.74 5.71 -26.87
CA VAL A 91 -18.47 5.06 -25.57
C VAL A 91 -18.33 6.15 -24.52
N SER A 92 -19.02 5.99 -23.40
CA SER A 92 -18.87 6.90 -22.26
C SER A 92 -17.48 6.78 -21.64
N GLU A 93 -16.96 7.85 -21.06
CA GLU A 93 -15.66 7.84 -20.39
C GLU A 93 -15.61 6.83 -19.23
N SER A 94 -16.73 6.64 -18.52
CA SER A 94 -16.84 5.65 -17.44
C SER A 94 -16.66 4.20 -17.92
N THR A 95 -17.17 3.87 -19.12
CA THR A 95 -16.96 2.54 -19.72
C THR A 95 -15.51 2.29 -20.13
N VAL A 96 -14.79 3.32 -20.61
CA VAL A 96 -13.35 3.20 -20.92
C VAL A 96 -12.53 3.04 -19.64
N ASN A 97 -12.86 3.78 -18.58
CA ASN A 97 -12.19 3.68 -17.28
C ASN A 97 -12.38 2.31 -16.62
N LYS A 98 -13.59 1.76 -16.63
CA LYS A 98 -13.85 0.38 -16.16
C LYS A 98 -13.03 -0.66 -16.92
N TYR A 99 -12.96 -0.53 -18.25
CA TYR A 99 -12.15 -1.42 -19.06
C TYR A 99 -10.64 -1.31 -18.77
N LEU A 100 -10.15 -0.09 -18.57
CA LEU A 100 -8.78 0.18 -18.16
C LEU A 100 -8.44 -0.47 -16.81
N GLU A 101 -9.35 -0.34 -15.86
CA GLU A 101 -9.25 -0.99 -14.55
C GLU A 101 -9.18 -2.52 -14.70
N GLU A 102 -10.06 -3.13 -15.51
CA GLU A 102 -10.04 -4.58 -15.77
C GLU A 102 -8.71 -5.05 -16.37
N ILE A 103 -8.16 -4.33 -17.36
CA ILE A 103 -6.83 -4.66 -17.91
C ILE A 103 -5.76 -4.52 -16.84
N ALA A 104 -5.79 -3.44 -16.04
CA ALA A 104 -4.81 -3.21 -14.99
C ALA A 104 -4.81 -4.35 -13.97
N MET A 105 -6.00 -4.81 -13.56
CA MET A 105 -6.18 -5.94 -12.65
C MET A 105 -5.73 -7.26 -13.27
N LYS A 106 -6.03 -7.50 -14.56
CA LYS A 106 -5.55 -8.71 -15.26
C LYS A 106 -4.04 -8.74 -15.34
N GLN A 107 -3.40 -7.61 -15.65
CA GLN A 107 -1.94 -7.51 -15.62
C GLN A 107 -1.39 -7.68 -14.21
N HIS A 108 -2.05 -7.12 -13.19
CA HIS A 108 -1.66 -7.30 -11.79
C HIS A 108 -1.61 -8.78 -11.42
N GLN A 109 -2.70 -9.50 -11.70
CA GLN A 109 -2.84 -10.93 -11.43
C GLN A 109 -1.72 -11.74 -12.12
N LEU A 110 -1.46 -11.47 -13.40
CA LEU A 110 -0.39 -12.16 -14.14
C LEU A 110 1.00 -11.89 -13.55
N CYS A 111 1.31 -10.63 -13.20
CA CYS A 111 2.60 -10.30 -12.57
C CYS A 111 2.79 -11.04 -11.23
N LEU A 112 1.74 -11.17 -10.42
CA LEU A 112 1.81 -11.89 -9.14
C LEU A 112 2.12 -13.40 -9.30
N GLN A 113 1.95 -13.97 -10.49
CA GLN A 113 2.24 -15.38 -10.75
C GLN A 113 3.65 -15.62 -11.28
N ASN A 114 4.40 -14.56 -11.59
CA ASN A 114 5.72 -14.66 -12.21
C ASN A 114 6.79 -15.28 -11.30
N GLU A 115 7.80 -15.86 -11.93
CA GLU A 115 8.83 -16.64 -11.22
C GLU A 115 9.88 -15.79 -10.51
N SER A 116 10.23 -14.63 -11.10
CA SER A 116 11.25 -13.73 -10.58
C SER A 116 10.62 -12.51 -9.92
N VAL A 117 11.00 -12.26 -8.67
CA VAL A 117 10.52 -11.11 -7.90
C VAL A 117 11.71 -10.33 -7.38
N VAL A 118 11.73 -9.03 -7.68
CA VAL A 118 12.77 -8.12 -7.19
C VAL A 118 12.35 -7.62 -5.83
N VAL A 119 13.19 -7.82 -4.82
CA VAL A 119 12.94 -7.37 -3.45
C VAL A 119 13.89 -6.23 -3.12
N ASN A 120 13.35 -5.06 -2.80
CA ASN A 120 14.15 -3.96 -2.28
C ASN A 120 14.00 -3.94 -0.75
N GLN A 121 15.07 -4.25 -0.04
CA GLN A 121 15.11 -4.16 1.41
C GLN A 121 15.59 -2.77 1.83
N TRP A 122 14.76 -2.04 2.58
CA TRP A 122 15.07 -0.70 3.04
C TRP A 122 15.57 -0.79 4.47
N ASN A 123 16.88 -0.68 4.64
CA ASN A 123 17.53 -0.79 5.95
C ASN A 123 17.60 0.59 6.61
N GLY A 124 17.34 0.66 7.91
CA GLY A 124 17.47 1.89 8.69
C GLY A 124 16.30 2.86 8.52
N CYS A 125 15.13 2.38 8.05
CA CYS A 125 13.90 3.20 7.97
C CYS A 125 13.41 3.65 9.34
N HIS A 126 13.60 2.81 10.36
CA HIS A 126 13.26 3.09 11.75
C HIS A 126 14.44 2.65 12.64
N SER A 127 14.60 3.28 13.81
CA SER A 127 15.65 2.91 14.77
C SER A 127 15.33 1.64 15.56
N ALA A 128 14.06 1.24 15.55
CA ALA A 128 13.46 0.09 16.24
C ALA A 128 12.70 -0.82 15.25
N GLY A 129 12.11 -1.91 15.75
CA GLY A 129 11.39 -2.90 14.94
C GLY A 129 10.12 -2.31 14.34
N ILE A 130 9.81 -2.72 13.11
CA ILE A 130 8.57 -2.36 12.43
C ILE A 130 7.69 -3.61 12.35
N ASP A 131 6.54 -3.55 13.00
CA ASP A 131 5.56 -4.64 12.98
C ASP A 131 4.33 -4.38 12.13
N GLN A 132 4.09 -3.14 11.75
CA GLN A 132 2.90 -2.77 11.01
C GLN A 132 3.23 -1.81 9.86
N CYS A 133 2.49 -1.99 8.77
CA CYS A 133 2.45 -1.08 7.66
C CYS A 133 1.03 -0.94 7.12
N ARG A 134 0.75 0.19 6.50
CA ARG A 134 -0.47 0.45 5.74
C ARG A 134 -0.09 1.08 4.43
N MET A 135 -0.75 0.68 3.35
CA MET A 135 -0.54 1.29 2.03
C MET A 135 -1.85 1.82 1.49
N LYS A 136 -1.83 3.08 1.07
CA LYS A 136 -2.93 3.75 0.38
C LYS A 136 -2.31 4.76 -0.59
N MET A 137 -2.91 4.94 -1.77
CA MET A 137 -2.48 5.94 -2.75
C MET A 137 -1.00 5.83 -3.18
N GLY A 138 -0.44 4.61 -3.21
CA GLY A 138 0.98 4.38 -3.51
C GLY A 138 1.97 4.85 -2.43
N LEU A 139 1.46 5.31 -1.29
CA LEU A 139 2.23 5.70 -0.12
C LEU A 139 2.17 4.59 0.94
N VAL A 140 3.28 4.39 1.65
CA VAL A 140 3.33 3.47 2.78
C VAL A 140 3.51 4.25 4.06
N LEU A 141 2.61 4.01 5.01
CA LEU A 141 2.74 4.47 6.38
C LEU A 141 3.32 3.33 7.23
N THR A 142 4.40 3.63 7.94
CA THR A 142 5.02 2.74 8.92
C THR A 142 5.17 3.43 10.26
N GLY A 143 5.01 2.67 11.34
CA GLY A 143 5.23 3.14 12.71
C GLY A 143 5.06 1.98 13.67
N LEU A 144 5.81 1.97 14.77
CA LEU A 144 5.44 1.16 15.94
C LEU A 144 6.28 1.56 17.16
N GLU A 145 7.57 1.22 17.15
CA GLU A 145 8.41 1.25 18.35
C GLU A 145 9.29 2.49 18.48
N ASP A 146 9.71 3.09 17.36
CA ASP A 146 10.62 4.23 17.38
C ASP A 146 9.93 5.58 17.69
N LYS A 147 8.66 5.53 18.14
CA LYS A 147 7.83 6.68 18.49
C LYS A 147 7.68 7.68 17.36
N VAL A 148 7.88 7.22 16.13
CA VAL A 148 7.76 8.03 14.92
C VAL A 148 6.95 7.26 13.89
N MET A 149 6.01 7.95 13.27
CA MET A 149 5.30 7.47 12.10
C MET A 149 5.88 8.13 10.86
N ARG A 150 6.22 7.35 9.84
CA ARG A 150 6.80 7.85 8.59
C ARG A 150 5.96 7.44 7.38
N ILE A 151 5.76 8.38 6.47
CA ILE A 151 5.15 8.14 5.17
C ILE A 151 6.23 8.13 4.11
N TRP A 152 6.22 7.09 3.29
CA TRP A 152 7.22 6.84 2.26
C TRP A 152 6.59 6.81 0.87
N SER A 153 7.34 7.32 -0.11
CA SER A 153 7.08 7.03 -1.52
C SER A 153 7.73 5.70 -1.90
N LEU A 154 6.94 4.76 -2.42
CA LEU A 154 7.45 3.48 -2.92
C LEU A 154 8.24 3.58 -4.21
N ASP A 155 8.08 4.67 -4.96
CA ASP A 155 8.75 4.86 -6.24
C ASP A 155 10.10 5.54 -6.05
N SER A 156 10.16 6.57 -5.21
CA SER A 156 11.41 7.30 -4.94
C SER A 156 12.18 6.75 -3.74
N PHE A 157 11.59 5.88 -2.93
CA PHE A 157 12.19 5.33 -1.71
C PHE A 157 12.56 6.41 -0.67
N LYS A 158 11.85 7.55 -0.69
CA LYS A 158 12.12 8.69 0.18
C LYS A 158 11.05 8.80 1.25
N CYS A 159 11.47 9.16 2.47
CA CYS A 159 10.58 9.63 3.51
C CYS A 159 10.02 10.98 3.08
N LEU A 160 8.70 11.07 2.93
CA LEU A 160 8.00 12.31 2.58
C LEU A 160 7.59 13.07 3.83
N GLU A 161 7.02 12.35 4.80
CA GLU A 161 6.44 12.91 6.01
C GLU A 161 6.86 12.12 7.24
N GLU A 162 7.11 12.84 8.32
CA GLU A 162 7.54 12.29 9.61
C GLU A 162 6.73 12.93 10.73
N TYR A 163 6.14 12.09 11.58
CA TYR A 163 5.24 12.48 12.66
C TYR A 163 5.73 11.90 13.98
N SER A 164 5.88 12.75 14.99
CA SER A 164 6.23 12.30 16.34
C SER A 164 4.98 11.77 17.05
N VAL A 165 5.10 10.55 17.58
CA VAL A 165 4.11 9.91 18.42
C VAL A 165 4.43 10.20 19.88
N PRO A 166 3.43 10.47 20.74
CA PRO A 166 3.61 10.57 22.18
C PRO A 166 4.36 9.36 22.77
N LYS A 167 4.91 9.50 23.98
CA LYS A 167 5.77 8.47 24.62
C LYS A 167 5.06 7.13 24.98
N LEU A 168 3.83 6.92 24.52
CA LEU A 168 3.05 5.71 24.74
C LEU A 168 3.19 4.75 23.54
N GLU A 169 2.76 3.51 23.72
CA GLU A 169 2.79 2.47 22.68
C GLU A 169 1.81 2.77 21.55
N LEU A 170 2.23 2.66 20.29
CA LEU A 170 1.36 2.74 19.12
C LEU A 170 0.82 1.34 18.81
N ALA A 171 -0.49 1.14 19.01
CA ALA A 171 -1.12 -0.17 18.85
C ALA A 171 -1.56 -0.44 17.41
N ASP A 172 -2.16 0.56 16.75
CA ASP A 172 -2.59 0.49 15.35
C ASP A 172 -2.74 1.90 14.77
N PHE A 173 -2.75 2.02 13.45
CA PHE A 173 -2.93 3.27 12.75
C PHE A 173 -3.56 3.08 11.37
N ASP A 174 -4.18 4.15 10.90
CA ASP A 174 -4.63 4.27 9.52
C ASP A 174 -4.51 5.73 9.04
N PHE A 175 -4.62 5.95 7.74
CA PHE A 175 -4.49 7.29 7.18
C PHE A 175 -5.37 7.50 5.94
N ASP A 176 -5.54 8.75 5.59
CA ASP A 176 -6.13 9.21 4.33
C ASP A 176 -5.25 10.33 3.71
N GLU A 177 -5.78 11.05 2.72
CA GLU A 177 -5.09 12.18 2.09
C GLU A 177 -4.88 13.36 3.05
N SER A 178 -5.79 13.56 3.99
CA SER A 178 -5.87 14.74 4.86
C SER A 178 -5.25 14.54 6.24
N LYS A 179 -5.31 13.33 6.79
CA LYS A 179 -4.96 13.03 8.18
C LYS A 179 -4.49 11.60 8.39
N ILE A 180 -3.79 11.41 9.50
CA ILE A 180 -3.38 10.12 10.05
C ILE A 180 -4.11 9.97 11.38
N VAL A 181 -4.68 8.80 11.61
CA VAL A 181 -5.34 8.43 12.87
C VAL A 181 -4.56 7.27 13.48
N GLY A 182 -4.21 7.37 14.75
CA GLY A 182 -3.41 6.37 15.44
C GLY A 182 -3.94 6.09 16.84
N LEU A 183 -3.97 4.83 17.21
CA LEU A 183 -4.30 4.36 18.54
C LEU A 183 -3.03 4.31 19.38
N VAL A 184 -2.87 5.28 20.28
CA VAL A 184 -1.68 5.48 21.10
C VAL A 184 -2.04 5.23 22.56
N GLY A 185 -1.60 4.09 23.09
CA GLY A 185 -1.97 3.59 24.42
C GLY A 185 -3.48 3.41 24.55
N THR A 186 -4.12 4.33 25.27
CA THR A 186 -5.58 4.34 25.47
C THR A 186 -6.27 5.47 24.73
N ARG A 187 -5.57 6.24 23.89
CA ARG A 187 -6.12 7.42 23.22
C ARG A 187 -6.08 7.25 21.71
N ILE A 188 -7.03 7.87 21.02
CA ILE A 188 -6.95 8.07 19.58
C ILE A 188 -6.33 9.44 19.35
N CYS A 189 -5.27 9.48 18.55
CA CYS A 189 -4.54 10.67 18.17
C CYS A 189 -4.73 10.93 16.67
N VAL A 190 -4.93 12.19 16.30
CA VAL A 190 -5.04 12.61 14.90
C VAL A 190 -3.91 13.56 14.53
N TRP A 191 -3.23 13.30 13.42
CA TRP A 191 -2.24 14.20 12.84
C TRP A 191 -2.74 14.70 11.48
N ARG A 192 -2.68 16.01 11.25
CA ARG A 192 -3.03 16.58 9.93
C ARG A 192 -1.85 16.43 8.98
N ARG A 193 -2.15 15.96 7.76
CA ARG A 193 -1.19 15.90 6.66
C ARG A 193 -1.10 17.24 5.96
N HIS A 194 0.02 17.49 5.30
CA HIS A 194 0.33 18.70 4.50
C HIS A 194 0.34 20.05 5.23
N SER A 195 -0.23 20.15 6.43
CA SER A 195 -0.06 21.34 7.27
C SER A 195 1.37 21.36 7.80
N GLY A 196 2.10 22.48 7.63
CA GLY A 196 3.50 22.60 8.04
C GLY A 196 3.78 22.30 9.52
N LYS A 197 2.73 22.16 10.36
CA LYS A 197 2.79 21.60 11.70
C LYS A 197 2.41 20.12 11.68
N ARG A 198 3.42 19.24 11.63
CA ARG A 198 3.27 17.77 11.76
C ARG A 198 3.06 17.34 13.22
N SER A 199 2.16 18.02 13.91
CA SER A 199 1.87 17.81 15.34
C SER A 199 0.55 17.07 15.52
N MET A 200 0.44 16.33 16.63
CA MET A 200 -0.83 15.79 17.10
C MET A 200 -1.83 16.95 17.26
N SER A 201 -3.00 16.78 16.67
CA SER A 201 -4.04 17.80 16.62
C SER A 201 -5.12 17.58 17.67
N GLN A 202 -5.43 16.33 18.01
CA GLN A 202 -6.59 15.97 18.85
C GLN A 202 -6.34 14.64 19.59
N GLU A 203 -6.75 14.58 20.87
CA GLU A 203 -6.77 13.37 21.70
C GLU A 203 -8.22 13.05 22.11
N HIS A 204 -8.60 11.77 22.02
CA HIS A 204 -9.94 11.28 22.36
C HIS A 204 -9.94 10.50 23.68
N ALA A 205 -11.12 10.41 24.32
CA ALA A 205 -11.30 9.79 25.64
C ALA A 205 -10.78 8.35 25.73
N GLY A 206 -10.41 7.94 26.95
CA GLY A 206 -9.68 6.69 27.22
C GLY A 206 -10.41 5.40 26.83
N VAL A 207 -9.75 4.59 26.01
CA VAL A 207 -10.09 3.21 25.63
C VAL A 207 -9.51 2.22 26.65
N THR A 208 -10.19 1.11 26.94
CA THR A 208 -9.77 0.07 27.90
C THR A 208 -8.57 -0.81 27.45
N ARG A 209 -7.61 -0.26 26.69
CA ARG A 209 -6.57 -0.98 25.90
C ARG A 209 -7.15 -1.57 24.61
N GLY A 210 -6.92 -0.86 23.50
CA GLY A 210 -7.26 -1.34 22.16
C GLY A 210 -6.11 -2.09 21.50
N PHE A 211 -6.46 -3.07 20.65
CA PHE A 211 -5.50 -3.92 19.94
C PHE A 211 -5.47 -3.67 18.43
N CYS A 212 -6.58 -3.21 17.87
CA CYS A 212 -6.70 -2.91 16.45
C CYS A 212 -7.64 -1.72 16.24
N MET A 213 -7.47 -1.02 15.13
CA MET A 213 -8.26 0.15 14.77
C MET A 213 -8.49 0.22 13.27
N ARG A 214 -9.69 0.64 12.89
CA ARG A 214 -10.02 1.02 11.51
C ARG A 214 -10.70 2.39 11.52
N TYR A 215 -10.58 3.10 10.41
CA TYR A 215 -10.99 4.49 10.32
C TYR A 215 -11.63 4.77 8.96
N ILE A 216 -12.79 5.44 9.00
CA ILE A 216 -13.51 5.99 7.86
C ILE A 216 -14.08 7.34 8.30
N ASP A 217 -13.70 8.45 7.68
CA ASP A 217 -14.13 9.78 8.14
C ASP A 217 -15.68 9.86 8.22
N PRO A 218 -16.28 10.25 9.37
CA PRO A 218 -15.70 10.81 10.59
C PRO A 218 -15.39 9.82 11.73
N GLU A 219 -15.62 8.53 11.54
CA GLU A 219 -15.59 7.52 12.59
C GLU A 219 -14.26 6.74 12.66
N ALA A 220 -13.79 6.51 13.88
CA ALA A 220 -12.74 5.55 14.18
C ALA A 220 -13.29 4.45 15.07
N VAL A 221 -13.10 3.19 14.65
CA VAL A 221 -13.55 2.02 15.39
C VAL A 221 -12.35 1.33 16.01
N VAL A 222 -12.39 1.10 17.32
CA VAL A 222 -11.32 0.47 18.09
C VAL A 222 -11.78 -0.86 18.65
N GLY A 223 -11.05 -1.93 18.34
CA GLY A 223 -11.24 -3.25 18.92
C GLY A 223 -10.51 -3.36 20.26
N CYS A 224 -11.26 -3.61 21.33
CA CYS A 224 -10.76 -3.59 22.71
C CYS A 224 -10.45 -5.00 23.25
N GLY A 225 -9.61 -5.05 24.28
CA GLY A 225 -9.28 -6.29 25.00
C GLY A 225 -10.43 -6.92 25.78
N ASP A 226 -11.45 -6.12 26.12
CA ASP A 226 -12.68 -6.57 26.77
C ASP A 226 -13.69 -7.23 25.80
N GLY A 227 -13.34 -7.32 24.50
CA GLY A 227 -14.21 -7.86 23.47
C GLY A 227 -15.24 -6.87 22.92
N THR A 228 -15.17 -5.59 23.31
CA THR A 228 -16.03 -4.53 22.75
C THR A 228 -15.37 -3.84 21.55
N ALA A 229 -16.18 -3.51 20.54
CA ALA A 229 -15.80 -2.56 19.51
C ALA A 229 -16.35 -1.18 19.91
N ARG A 230 -15.48 -0.18 19.98
CA ARG A 230 -15.85 1.18 20.40
C ARG A 230 -15.74 2.12 19.21
N VAL A 231 -16.81 2.85 18.95
CA VAL A 231 -16.92 3.80 17.85
C VAL A 231 -16.69 5.19 18.42
N PHE A 232 -15.75 5.91 17.82
CA PHE A 232 -15.40 7.27 18.18
C PHE A 232 -15.71 8.18 17.01
N ASP A 233 -16.50 9.22 17.28
CA ASP A 233 -16.64 10.31 16.33
C ASP A 233 -15.47 11.27 16.51
N MET A 234 -14.69 11.42 15.44
CA MET A 234 -13.47 12.23 15.44
C MET A 234 -13.77 13.72 15.55
N TYR A 235 -14.98 14.18 15.22
CA TYR A 235 -15.37 15.58 15.33
C TYR A 235 -15.91 15.94 16.72
N SER A 236 -16.84 15.15 17.28
CA SER A 236 -17.37 15.39 18.63
C SER A 236 -16.43 14.99 19.77
N ARG A 237 -15.42 14.17 19.47
CA ARG A 237 -14.41 13.63 20.39
C ARG A 237 -14.90 12.68 21.45
N ASN A 238 -16.12 12.20 21.30
CA ASN A 238 -16.73 11.28 22.23
C ASN A 238 -16.78 9.86 21.66
N CYS A 239 -16.78 8.88 22.56
CA CYS A 239 -17.18 7.53 22.21
C CYS A 239 -18.67 7.58 21.89
N SER A 240 -19.04 7.47 20.62
CA SER A 240 -20.43 7.50 20.20
C SER A 240 -21.13 6.21 20.60
N ARG A 241 -20.44 5.06 20.48
CA ARG A 241 -21.03 3.73 20.72
C ARG A 241 -20.05 2.72 21.29
N ILE A 242 -20.59 1.76 22.04
CA ILE A 242 -19.88 0.59 22.56
C ILE A 242 -20.66 -0.66 22.16
N ILE A 243 -20.14 -1.43 21.22
CA ILE A 243 -20.77 -2.62 20.67
C ILE A 243 -20.09 -3.85 21.29
N LYS A 244 -20.84 -4.66 22.04
CA LYS A 244 -20.30 -5.89 22.63
C LYS A 244 -20.21 -6.99 21.57
N MET A 245 -19.07 -7.07 20.92
CA MET A 245 -18.86 -8.01 19.84
C MET A 245 -18.40 -9.38 20.33
N HIS A 246 -17.51 -9.54 21.31
CA HIS A 246 -16.97 -10.84 21.69
C HIS A 246 -16.85 -11.01 23.21
N ASN A 247 -16.61 -12.24 23.65
CA ASN A 247 -16.34 -12.57 25.06
C ASN A 247 -14.84 -12.52 25.41
N GLY A 248 -14.00 -12.19 24.44
CA GLY A 248 -12.56 -12.08 24.60
C GLY A 248 -11.99 -11.05 23.61
N PRO A 249 -10.66 -10.78 23.69
CA PRO A 249 -10.02 -9.71 22.93
C PRO A 249 -10.35 -9.70 21.45
N ILE A 250 -10.66 -8.51 20.92
CA ILE A 250 -10.73 -8.27 19.48
C ILE A 250 -9.30 -8.09 18.97
N THR A 251 -8.86 -8.97 18.09
CA THR A 251 -7.47 -9.02 17.60
C THR A 251 -7.31 -8.36 16.24
N CYS A 252 -8.38 -8.29 15.45
CA CYS A 252 -8.39 -7.74 14.10
C CYS A 252 -9.81 -7.31 13.71
N MET A 253 -9.89 -6.39 12.76
CA MET A 253 -11.14 -5.78 12.33
C MET A 253 -11.04 -5.23 10.90
N ALA A 254 -12.18 -5.20 10.21
CA ALA A 254 -12.38 -4.49 8.96
C ALA A 254 -13.69 -3.67 9.01
N LEU A 255 -13.71 -2.59 8.24
CA LEU A 255 -14.89 -1.78 8.00
C LEU A 255 -15.35 -1.99 6.56
N THR A 256 -16.65 -1.96 6.36
CA THR A 256 -17.29 -1.97 5.05
C THR A 256 -17.76 -0.56 4.69
N ASP A 257 -18.03 -0.33 3.40
CA ASP A 257 -18.54 0.96 2.92
C ASP A 257 -19.96 1.23 3.45
N ASP A 258 -20.73 0.18 3.74
CA ASP A 258 -22.08 0.23 4.32
C ASP A 258 -22.07 0.35 5.85
N GLN A 259 -20.98 0.82 6.45
CA GLN A 259 -20.84 1.03 7.90
C GLN A 259 -21.01 -0.25 8.75
N LEU A 260 -20.79 -1.43 8.17
CA LEU A 260 -20.64 -2.67 8.95
C LEU A 260 -19.21 -2.82 9.47
N VAL A 261 -19.10 -3.25 10.72
CA VAL A 261 -17.87 -3.71 11.36
C VAL A 261 -17.82 -5.23 11.33
N VAL A 262 -16.72 -5.78 10.83
CA VAL A 262 -16.39 -7.20 10.96
C VAL A 262 -15.20 -7.35 11.89
N SER A 263 -15.37 -8.06 13.00
CA SER A 263 -14.33 -8.25 14.02
C SER A 263 -13.98 -9.72 14.21
N GLY A 264 -12.68 -10.00 14.39
CA GLY A 264 -12.16 -11.31 14.75
C GLY A 264 -11.66 -11.35 16.18
N SER A 265 -11.92 -12.45 16.88
CA SER A 265 -11.52 -12.65 18.28
C SER A 265 -10.34 -13.60 18.43
N SER A 266 -9.60 -13.45 19.53
CA SER A 266 -8.63 -14.44 20.00
C SER A 266 -9.24 -15.81 20.29
N LEU A 267 -10.57 -15.91 20.45
CA LEU A 267 -11.31 -17.17 20.65
C LEU A 267 -11.82 -17.81 19.34
N GLY A 268 -11.43 -17.27 18.18
CA GLY A 268 -11.72 -17.84 16.87
C GLY A 268 -13.07 -17.43 16.25
N SER A 269 -13.95 -16.79 17.01
CA SER A 269 -15.22 -16.25 16.49
C SER A 269 -15.01 -14.99 15.65
N ILE A 270 -15.81 -14.84 14.59
CA ILE A 270 -15.91 -13.63 13.78
C ILE A 270 -17.35 -13.13 13.83
N ARG A 271 -17.54 -11.85 14.14
CA ARG A 271 -18.87 -11.23 14.25
C ARG A 271 -18.98 -10.00 13.37
N VAL A 272 -20.20 -9.75 12.94
CA VAL A 272 -20.58 -8.61 12.10
C VAL A 272 -21.58 -7.79 12.89
N ALA A 273 -21.33 -6.50 13.00
CA ALA A 273 -22.27 -5.54 13.59
C ALA A 273 -22.41 -4.35 12.66
N ASP A 274 -23.56 -3.72 12.69
CA ASP A 274 -23.82 -2.48 11.97
C ASP A 274 -23.46 -1.30 12.88
N LEU A 275 -22.69 -0.32 12.43
CA LEU A 275 -22.35 0.87 13.22
C LEU A 275 -23.56 1.77 13.48
N SER A 276 -24.59 1.68 12.63
CA SER A 276 -25.85 2.42 12.82
C SER A 276 -26.72 1.79 13.92
N SER A 277 -26.46 0.53 14.30
CA SER A 277 -27.22 -0.23 15.29
C SER A 277 -26.34 -0.66 16.48
N ASP A 278 -26.94 -0.82 17.65
CA ASP A 278 -26.20 -1.33 18.82
C ASP A 278 -26.19 -2.87 18.88
N GLN A 279 -26.69 -3.53 17.83
CA GLN A 279 -26.88 -4.98 17.77
C GLN A 279 -25.89 -5.65 16.80
N VAL A 280 -25.48 -6.86 17.18
CA VAL A 280 -24.68 -7.74 16.31
C VAL A 280 -25.59 -8.29 15.20
N ALA A 281 -25.31 -7.92 13.96
CA ALA A 281 -26.04 -8.35 12.77
C ALA A 281 -25.88 -9.85 12.48
N GLY A 282 -24.72 -10.43 12.82
CA GLY A 282 -24.54 -11.88 12.71
C GLY A 282 -23.17 -12.39 13.15
N THR A 283 -22.99 -13.70 13.08
CA THR A 283 -21.73 -14.38 13.38
C THR A 283 -21.30 -15.21 12.18
N LEU A 284 -20.09 -15.01 11.69
CA LEU A 284 -19.46 -15.84 10.67
C LEU A 284 -18.83 -17.04 11.39
N LYS A 285 -19.47 -18.21 11.28
CA LYS A 285 -18.98 -19.44 11.93
C LYS A 285 -17.67 -19.87 11.26
N SER A 286 -16.60 -19.96 12.06
CA SER A 286 -15.35 -20.62 11.71
C SER A 286 -15.37 -22.08 12.18
N ALA A 287 -14.61 -22.96 11.53
CA ALA A 287 -14.64 -24.40 11.84
C ALA A 287 -13.84 -24.81 13.09
N GLY A 288 -13.15 -23.88 13.77
CA GLY A 288 -12.29 -24.24 14.89
C GLY A 288 -12.05 -23.14 15.93
N PRO A 289 -11.51 -23.51 17.11
CA PRO A 289 -11.26 -22.58 18.21
C PRO A 289 -10.01 -21.72 18.03
N ALA A 290 -9.32 -21.84 16.89
CA ALA A 290 -8.09 -21.11 16.64
C ALA A 290 -8.36 -19.60 16.56
N GLY A 291 -7.60 -18.81 17.32
CA GLY A 291 -7.77 -17.36 17.35
C GLY A 291 -7.58 -16.73 15.97
N ILE A 292 -8.41 -15.74 15.63
CA ILE A 292 -8.23 -14.97 14.41
C ILE A 292 -7.17 -13.89 14.67
N LYS A 293 -6.29 -13.63 13.71
CA LYS A 293 -5.21 -12.63 13.83
C LYS A 293 -5.23 -11.56 12.75
N SER A 294 -5.83 -11.85 11.60
CA SER A 294 -5.98 -10.88 10.52
C SER A 294 -7.34 -11.02 9.87
N LEU A 295 -7.85 -9.89 9.38
CA LEU A 295 -9.14 -9.79 8.71
C LEU A 295 -9.06 -8.69 7.64
N CYS A 296 -9.59 -8.97 6.46
CA CYS A 296 -9.82 -7.98 5.43
C CYS A 296 -11.17 -8.20 4.74
N TYR A 297 -11.78 -7.12 4.26
CA TYR A 297 -13.05 -7.13 3.55
C TYR A 297 -12.83 -6.56 2.16
N ASN A 298 -13.33 -7.27 1.15
CA ASN A 298 -13.30 -6.84 -0.24
C ASN A 298 -14.69 -6.37 -0.69
N PRO A 299 -14.89 -5.08 -1.00
CA PRO A 299 -16.17 -4.57 -1.49
C PRO A 299 -16.52 -5.10 -2.89
N GLY A 300 -15.52 -5.40 -3.73
CA GLY A 300 -15.75 -5.86 -5.10
C GLY A 300 -16.41 -7.23 -5.18
N SER A 301 -16.10 -8.13 -4.24
CA SER A 301 -16.66 -9.49 -4.16
C SER A 301 -17.59 -9.71 -2.97
N TYR A 302 -17.81 -8.68 -2.13
CA TYR A 302 -18.49 -8.77 -0.85
C TYR A 302 -17.95 -9.89 0.06
N SER A 303 -16.66 -10.21 -0.08
CA SER A 303 -16.03 -11.32 0.65
C SER A 303 -15.26 -10.82 1.86
N VAL A 304 -15.34 -11.58 2.95
CA VAL A 304 -14.50 -11.39 4.13
C VAL A 304 -13.47 -12.50 4.17
N PHE A 305 -12.20 -12.14 4.31
CA PHE A 305 -11.10 -13.08 4.51
C PHE A 305 -10.55 -12.97 5.92
N ALA A 306 -10.20 -14.11 6.51
CA ALA A 306 -9.59 -14.15 7.83
C ALA A 306 -8.44 -15.16 7.92
N GLY A 307 -7.43 -14.83 8.74
CA GLY A 307 -6.27 -15.69 9.01
C GLY A 307 -6.19 -16.05 10.48
N SER A 308 -5.98 -17.34 10.78
CA SER A 308 -5.96 -17.85 12.15
C SER A 308 -4.55 -18.10 12.70
N THR A 309 -4.48 -18.33 14.02
CA THR A 309 -3.28 -18.80 14.72
C THR A 309 -2.89 -20.23 14.37
N SER A 310 -3.80 -21.03 13.80
CA SER A 310 -3.54 -22.40 13.35
C SER A 310 -3.12 -22.49 11.87
N GLY A 311 -2.91 -21.35 11.21
CA GLY A 311 -2.49 -21.29 9.80
C GLY A 311 -3.60 -21.57 8.79
N HIS A 312 -4.86 -21.45 9.20
CA HIS A 312 -6.02 -21.55 8.33
C HIS A 312 -6.42 -20.17 7.82
N ALA A 313 -6.69 -20.09 6.52
CA ALA A 313 -7.37 -18.98 5.89
C ALA A 313 -8.81 -19.38 5.61
N TYR A 314 -9.69 -18.38 5.70
CA TYR A 314 -11.12 -18.56 5.55
C TYR A 314 -11.69 -17.47 4.64
N CYS A 315 -12.79 -17.78 3.97
CA CYS A 315 -13.56 -16.83 3.18
C CYS A 315 -15.06 -17.00 3.43
N TRP A 316 -15.78 -15.89 3.55
CA TRP A 316 -17.24 -15.85 3.65
C TRP A 316 -17.81 -14.82 2.68
N ASP A 317 -19.00 -15.09 2.15
CA ASP A 317 -19.83 -14.07 1.50
C ASP A 317 -20.58 -13.30 2.57
N LEU A 318 -20.32 -12.00 2.70
CA LEU A 318 -20.92 -11.15 3.72
C LEU A 318 -22.42 -10.97 3.51
N ARG A 319 -22.91 -11.02 2.27
CA ARG A 319 -24.34 -10.83 1.97
C ARG A 319 -25.18 -12.01 2.43
N THR A 320 -24.63 -13.22 2.30
CA THR A 320 -25.32 -14.47 2.67
C THR A 320 -24.88 -14.99 4.05
N MET A 321 -23.81 -14.42 4.61
CA MET A 321 -23.16 -14.86 5.86
C MET A 321 -22.72 -16.33 5.83
N LYS A 322 -22.49 -16.89 4.63
CA LYS A 322 -22.10 -18.28 4.42
C LYS A 322 -20.59 -18.42 4.18
N PRO A 323 -19.96 -19.48 4.71
CA PRO A 323 -18.57 -19.80 4.37
C PRO A 323 -18.50 -20.22 2.90
N LEU A 324 -17.53 -19.66 2.17
CA LEU A 324 -17.21 -20.03 0.80
C LEU A 324 -16.14 -21.12 0.79
N TRP A 325 -15.06 -20.93 1.56
CA TRP A 325 -14.00 -21.92 1.69
C TRP A 325 -13.19 -21.75 2.97
N GLU A 326 -12.50 -22.83 3.36
CA GLU A 326 -11.51 -22.90 4.42
C GLU A 326 -10.31 -23.73 3.94
N LYS A 327 -9.10 -23.20 4.10
CA LYS A 327 -7.88 -23.86 3.64
C LYS A 327 -6.74 -23.67 4.65
N LYS A 328 -6.03 -24.76 4.98
CA LYS A 328 -4.78 -24.69 5.72
C LYS A 328 -3.64 -24.32 4.77
N ILE A 329 -3.17 -23.07 4.87
CA ILE A 329 -2.20 -22.50 3.93
C ILE A 329 -0.82 -22.32 4.55
N SER A 330 -0.73 -22.33 5.89
CA SER A 330 0.52 -22.29 6.64
C SER A 330 0.48 -23.34 7.75
N PRO A 331 1.63 -23.93 8.12
CA PRO A 331 1.71 -24.77 9.32
C PRO A 331 1.61 -23.95 10.62
N ASN A 332 1.75 -22.62 10.55
CA ASN A 332 1.81 -21.74 11.72
C ASN A 332 0.90 -20.50 11.58
N VAL A 333 0.97 -19.59 12.55
CA VAL A 333 0.16 -18.36 12.63
C VAL A 333 0.23 -17.52 11.36
N ILE A 334 -0.95 -17.13 10.85
CA ILE A 334 -1.09 -16.11 9.82
C ILE A 334 -1.26 -14.75 10.50
N TYR A 335 -0.27 -13.87 10.32
CA TYR A 335 -0.31 -12.53 10.93
C TYR A 335 -1.03 -11.51 10.07
N SER A 336 -1.00 -11.67 8.75
CA SER A 336 -1.57 -10.67 7.84
C SER A 336 -2.12 -11.29 6.57
N ILE A 337 -3.32 -10.86 6.21
CA ILE A 337 -4.03 -11.16 4.97
C ILE A 337 -4.54 -9.83 4.41
N GLN A 338 -4.22 -9.53 3.16
CA GLN A 338 -4.65 -8.31 2.47
C GLN A 338 -4.87 -8.59 0.99
N HIS A 339 -5.66 -7.74 0.35
CA HIS A 339 -5.84 -7.70 -1.10
C HIS A 339 -5.61 -6.27 -1.60
N LEU A 340 -5.46 -6.12 -2.91
CA LEU A 340 -5.52 -4.81 -3.54
C LEU A 340 -6.99 -4.34 -3.59
N GLN A 341 -7.25 -3.07 -3.32
CA GLN A 341 -8.60 -2.50 -3.45
C GLN A 341 -9.12 -2.74 -4.88
N ASN A 342 -10.36 -3.23 -4.99
CA ASN A 342 -11.04 -3.65 -6.23
C ASN A 342 -10.49 -4.89 -6.94
N ASP A 343 -9.40 -5.50 -6.45
CA ASP A 343 -8.97 -6.81 -6.96
C ASP A 343 -9.82 -7.91 -6.34
N THR A 344 -10.49 -8.70 -7.17
CA THR A 344 -11.28 -9.87 -6.77
C THR A 344 -10.58 -11.19 -7.07
N SER A 345 -9.34 -11.16 -7.56
CA SER A 345 -8.60 -12.34 -8.01
C SER A 345 -7.61 -12.83 -6.97
N SER A 346 -6.79 -11.94 -6.42
CA SER A 346 -5.59 -12.34 -5.68
C SER A 346 -5.64 -11.89 -4.22
N LEU A 347 -5.25 -12.79 -3.32
CA LEU A 347 -5.14 -12.54 -1.89
C LEU A 347 -3.70 -12.80 -1.47
N VAL A 348 -3.09 -11.86 -0.74
CA VAL A 348 -1.71 -12.02 -0.27
C VAL A 348 -1.70 -12.29 1.22
N VAL A 349 -0.93 -13.31 1.61
CA VAL A 349 -0.88 -13.82 2.98
C VAL A 349 0.56 -13.95 3.45
N GLY A 350 0.79 -13.57 4.71
CA GLY A 350 2.08 -13.70 5.39
C GLY A 350 1.89 -14.05 6.86
N GLY A 351 2.83 -14.81 7.40
CA GLY A 351 2.77 -15.30 8.77
C GLY A 351 4.12 -15.51 9.40
N ILE A 352 4.11 -16.19 10.55
CA ILE A 352 5.31 -16.47 11.35
C ILE A 352 6.33 -17.35 10.62
N ASP A 353 5.88 -18.13 9.64
CA ASP A 353 6.75 -18.99 8.86
C ASP A 353 7.61 -18.25 7.84
N GLY A 354 7.31 -16.97 7.59
CA GLY A 354 8.09 -16.05 6.74
C GLY A 354 7.93 -16.26 5.23
N VAL A 355 6.95 -17.06 4.81
CA VAL A 355 6.65 -17.30 3.39
C VAL A 355 5.55 -16.36 2.93
N LEU A 356 5.80 -15.62 1.85
CA LEU A 356 4.79 -14.79 1.20
C LEU A 356 3.96 -15.64 0.24
N ARG A 357 2.66 -15.76 0.48
CA ARG A 357 1.75 -16.59 -0.34
C ARG A 357 0.75 -15.73 -1.08
N ILE A 358 0.43 -16.12 -2.30
CA ILE A 358 -0.62 -15.51 -3.12
C ILE A 358 -1.65 -16.59 -3.41
N LEU A 359 -2.88 -16.30 -3.04
CA LEU A 359 -4.02 -17.21 -3.16
C LEU A 359 -5.03 -16.66 -4.15
N ASP A 360 -5.79 -17.54 -4.77
CA ASP A 360 -7.02 -17.18 -5.46
C ASP A 360 -8.13 -16.86 -4.44
N GLN A 361 -8.79 -15.71 -4.59
CA GLN A 361 -9.84 -15.28 -3.65
C GLN A 361 -11.09 -16.16 -3.72
N GLY A 362 -11.42 -16.73 -4.88
CA GLY A 362 -12.61 -17.54 -5.10
C GLY A 362 -12.48 -18.96 -4.57
N THR A 363 -11.30 -19.58 -4.70
CA THR A 363 -11.07 -20.98 -4.33
C THR A 363 -10.26 -21.16 -3.04
N GLY A 364 -9.47 -20.15 -2.65
CA GLY A 364 -8.51 -20.23 -1.55
C GLY A 364 -7.27 -21.06 -1.87
N GLU A 365 -7.07 -21.45 -3.13
CA GLU A 365 -5.90 -22.23 -3.55
C GLU A 365 -4.65 -21.34 -3.64
N ILE A 366 -3.49 -21.91 -3.27
CA ILE A 366 -2.21 -21.21 -3.32
C ILE A 366 -1.73 -21.19 -4.77
N SER A 367 -1.73 -20.00 -5.39
CA SER A 367 -1.24 -19.78 -6.75
C SER A 367 0.29 -19.70 -6.79
N SER A 368 0.89 -19.00 -5.81
CA SER A 368 2.33 -18.83 -5.73
C SER A 368 2.80 -18.62 -4.29
N SER A 369 4.02 -19.07 -4.00
CA SER A 369 4.68 -18.90 -2.70
C SER A 369 6.11 -18.42 -2.91
N TYR A 370 6.56 -17.43 -2.15
CA TYR A 370 7.85 -16.78 -2.33
C TYR A 370 8.66 -16.73 -1.03
N VAL A 371 9.97 -16.91 -1.18
CA VAL A 371 10.98 -16.77 -0.12
C VAL A 371 12.21 -16.07 -0.71
N MET A 372 13.00 -15.41 0.13
CA MET A 372 14.26 -14.79 -0.29
C MET A 372 15.22 -15.81 -0.89
N ASP A 373 15.93 -15.43 -1.94
CA ASP A 373 16.99 -16.26 -2.53
C ASP A 373 18.37 -15.85 -2.00
N LYS A 374 19.19 -16.84 -1.60
CA LYS A 374 20.60 -16.63 -1.24
C LYS A 374 21.43 -16.15 -2.43
N LYS A 375 21.10 -16.59 -3.64
CA LYS A 375 21.90 -16.30 -4.85
C LYS A 375 21.78 -14.84 -5.32
N GLY A 376 20.73 -14.13 -4.91
CA GLY A 376 20.45 -12.75 -5.33
C GLY A 376 20.89 -11.68 -4.33
N MET A 377 21.57 -12.02 -3.24
CA MET A 377 22.09 -11.03 -2.28
C MET A 377 23.34 -10.38 -2.89
N PHE A 378 23.12 -9.45 -3.81
CA PHE A 378 24.18 -8.61 -4.34
C PHE A 378 24.73 -7.76 -3.20
N MET A 379 25.91 -8.10 -2.70
CA MET A 379 26.77 -7.22 -1.90
C MET A 379 27.26 -6.05 -2.78
N GLY A 380 26.34 -5.27 -3.34
CA GLY A 380 26.61 -4.02 -4.01
C GLY A 380 26.66 -2.94 -2.96
N ARG A 381 27.87 -2.60 -2.49
CA ARG A 381 28.12 -1.26 -1.96
C ARG A 381 27.58 -0.28 -3.00
N ALA A 382 26.46 0.37 -2.71
CA ALA A 382 26.01 1.51 -3.48
C ALA A 382 27.21 2.45 -3.56
N SER A 383 27.63 2.76 -4.78
CA SER A 383 28.72 3.67 -5.08
C SER A 383 28.49 4.97 -4.30
N SER A 384 29.29 5.15 -3.26
CA SER A 384 29.47 6.40 -2.57
C SER A 384 30.06 7.39 -3.56
N SER A 385 29.23 8.24 -4.17
CA SER A 385 29.70 9.54 -4.58
C SER A 385 30.01 10.32 -3.32
N SER A 386 31.31 10.39 -3.02
CA SER A 386 31.90 11.08 -1.89
C SER A 386 31.45 12.54 -1.84
N SER A 387 30.68 12.88 -0.81
CA SER A 387 30.86 14.14 -0.09
C SER A 387 30.51 13.93 1.38
N SER A 388 31.36 14.50 2.20
CA SER A 388 31.58 14.28 3.63
C SER A 388 30.38 14.58 4.54
N SER A 389 30.43 13.91 5.71
CA SER A 389 29.75 14.17 6.98
C SER A 389 28.48 13.34 7.29
N ASN A 390 28.65 12.40 8.23
CA ASN A 390 27.66 11.93 9.20
C ASN A 390 26.21 11.66 8.74
N ASN A 391 26.01 10.83 7.72
CA ASN A 391 24.71 10.19 7.52
C ASN A 391 24.81 8.70 7.85
N ARG A 392 24.39 8.33 9.07
CA ARG A 392 23.86 6.98 9.37
C ARG A 392 22.51 6.82 8.66
N GLY A 393 22.52 6.95 7.33
CA GLY A 393 21.33 7.06 6.49
C GLY A 393 20.73 5.72 6.14
N ALA A 394 19.40 5.69 5.97
CA ALA A 394 18.70 4.54 5.40
C ALA A 394 19.28 4.21 4.01
N PHE A 395 19.50 2.92 3.73
CA PHE A 395 20.01 2.45 2.44
C PHE A 395 19.17 1.29 1.91
N ILE A 396 19.21 1.11 0.59
CA ILE A 396 18.38 0.12 -0.10
C ILE A 396 19.28 -0.99 -0.64
N GLU A 397 18.97 -2.20 -0.26
CA GLU A 397 19.62 -3.40 -0.77
C GLU A 397 18.69 -4.10 -1.76
N LYS A 398 19.19 -4.37 -2.97
CA LYS A 398 18.44 -5.10 -4.00
C LYS A 398 18.72 -6.58 -3.87
N MET A 399 17.66 -7.34 -3.71
CA MET A 399 17.66 -8.78 -3.55
C MET A 399 16.69 -9.40 -4.56
N VAL A 400 16.73 -10.73 -4.65
CA VAL A 400 15.81 -11.51 -5.46
C VAL A 400 15.08 -12.49 -4.56
N ALA A 401 13.80 -12.69 -4.82
CA ALA A 401 13.04 -13.78 -4.25
C ALA A 401 12.75 -14.83 -5.32
N ARG A 402 12.70 -16.08 -4.87
CA ARG A 402 12.38 -17.23 -5.72
C ARG A 402 10.98 -17.74 -5.39
N LYS A 403 10.26 -18.14 -6.45
CA LYS A 403 9.02 -18.90 -6.33
C LYS A 403 9.33 -20.32 -5.83
N LEU A 404 8.53 -20.81 -4.89
CA LEU A 404 8.59 -22.17 -4.40
C LEU A 404 7.65 -23.05 -5.23
N SER A 405 8.09 -24.27 -5.54
CA SER A 405 7.30 -25.27 -6.26
C SER A 405 6.62 -26.23 -5.28
N GLY A 406 5.31 -26.47 -5.47
CA GLY A 406 4.54 -27.44 -4.71
C GLY A 406 4.01 -26.93 -3.36
N ASP A 407 3.47 -27.85 -2.56
CA ASP A 407 2.88 -27.54 -1.24
C ASP A 407 3.98 -27.26 -0.20
N VAL A 408 4.25 -25.98 0.02
CA VAL A 408 5.29 -25.49 0.95
C VAL A 408 4.95 -25.81 2.42
N THR A 409 3.69 -26.15 2.72
CA THR A 409 3.20 -26.35 4.09
C THR A 409 3.86 -27.52 4.81
N THR A 410 4.26 -28.56 4.09
CA THR A 410 4.89 -29.78 4.65
C THR A 410 6.41 -29.69 4.69
N ASP A 411 7.03 -29.00 3.74
CA ASP A 411 8.48 -28.96 3.55
C ASP A 411 9.16 -27.69 4.11
N ILE A 412 8.44 -26.89 4.91
CA ILE A 412 8.92 -25.58 5.37
C ILE A 412 10.20 -25.64 6.22
N ASP A 413 10.42 -26.76 6.90
CA ASP A 413 11.58 -26.99 7.75
C ASP A 413 12.88 -27.16 6.96
N ARG A 414 12.78 -27.50 5.66
CA ARG A 414 13.93 -27.57 4.75
C ARG A 414 14.43 -26.18 4.35
N ILE A 415 13.61 -25.14 4.52
CA ILE A 415 13.95 -23.77 4.12
C ILE A 415 14.64 -23.06 5.30
N PRO A 416 15.88 -22.54 5.11
CA PRO A 416 16.60 -21.82 6.17
C PRO A 416 15.83 -20.60 6.69
N LYS A 417 15.76 -20.45 8.02
CA LYS A 417 15.03 -19.36 8.69
C LYS A 417 15.51 -17.96 8.28
N ASP A 418 16.80 -17.79 7.97
CA ASP A 418 17.37 -16.50 7.54
C ASP A 418 16.73 -15.97 6.26
N LEU A 419 16.24 -16.86 5.38
CA LEU A 419 15.59 -16.50 4.13
C LEU A 419 14.10 -16.19 4.31
N ARG A 420 13.52 -16.61 5.42
CA ARG A 420 12.10 -16.49 5.73
C ARG A 420 11.91 -15.84 7.10
N PRO A 421 12.36 -14.58 7.29
CA PRO A 421 12.01 -13.86 8.52
C PRO A 421 10.48 -13.75 8.62
N PRO A 422 9.91 -13.91 9.84
CA PRO A 422 8.47 -13.79 10.05
C PRO A 422 7.89 -12.54 9.40
N ILE A 423 6.74 -12.67 8.72
CA ILE A 423 6.03 -11.53 8.15
C ILE A 423 4.99 -11.10 9.18
N THR A 424 5.20 -9.96 9.85
CA THR A 424 4.30 -9.46 10.91
C THR A 424 3.13 -8.66 10.36
N CYS A 425 3.35 -7.92 9.27
CA CYS A 425 2.31 -7.23 8.53
C CYS A 425 2.69 -7.15 7.06
N LEU A 426 1.68 -7.04 6.20
CA LEU A 426 1.87 -6.79 4.79
C LEU A 426 0.84 -5.78 4.28
N ALA A 427 1.14 -5.16 3.14
CA ALA A 427 0.22 -4.31 2.39
C ALA A 427 0.40 -4.55 0.88
N VAL A 428 -0.72 -4.62 0.16
CA VAL A 428 -0.76 -5.03 -1.26
C VAL A 428 -1.09 -3.84 -2.14
N GLY A 429 -0.29 -3.67 -3.19
CA GLY A 429 -0.37 -2.58 -4.15
C GLY A 429 -0.27 -3.12 -5.55
N MET A 430 -0.58 -2.27 -6.53
CA MET A 430 -0.48 -2.65 -7.94
C MET A 430 0.93 -3.17 -8.27
N LYS A 431 1.02 -4.46 -8.60
CA LYS A 431 2.25 -5.21 -8.92
C LYS A 431 3.33 -5.19 -7.81
N LYS A 432 2.94 -4.89 -6.58
CA LYS A 432 3.89 -4.68 -5.46
C LYS A 432 3.30 -5.19 -4.15
N VAL A 433 4.14 -5.75 -3.29
CA VAL A 433 3.77 -6.09 -1.90
C VAL A 433 4.82 -5.52 -0.97
N VAL A 434 4.38 -4.95 0.15
CA VAL A 434 5.25 -4.44 1.21
C VAL A 434 5.11 -5.35 2.41
N THR A 435 6.22 -5.79 3.01
CA THR A 435 6.23 -6.63 4.21
C THR A 435 7.09 -6.05 5.32
N THR A 436 6.65 -6.24 6.56
CA THR A 436 7.37 -5.90 7.79
C THR A 436 7.68 -7.17 8.58
N HIS A 437 8.74 -7.14 9.40
CA HIS A 437 9.37 -8.36 9.93
C HIS A 437 9.80 -8.28 11.40
N ASN A 438 9.26 -7.35 12.19
CA ASN A 438 9.79 -7.01 13.51
C ASN A 438 11.30 -6.73 13.50
N ASN A 439 11.73 -5.99 12.50
CA ASN A 439 13.13 -5.67 12.31
C ASN A 439 13.26 -4.24 11.79
N LYS A 440 14.49 -3.73 11.72
CA LYS A 440 14.80 -2.34 11.33
C LYS A 440 14.74 -2.11 9.81
N PHE A 441 14.01 -2.97 9.10
CA PHE A 441 13.87 -2.90 7.66
C PHE A 441 12.45 -3.21 7.19
N ILE A 442 12.13 -2.68 6.02
CA ILE A 442 10.91 -2.97 5.27
C ILE A 442 11.33 -3.64 3.97
N ARG A 443 10.55 -4.59 3.46
CA ARG A 443 10.79 -5.19 2.14
C ARG A 443 9.69 -4.80 1.17
N LEU A 444 10.10 -4.29 0.01
CA LEU A 444 9.23 -4.03 -1.13
C LEU A 444 9.47 -5.09 -2.20
N TRP A 445 8.52 -6.01 -2.33
CA TRP A 445 8.45 -7.03 -3.35
C TRP A 445 7.83 -6.42 -4.61
N ARG A 446 8.56 -6.43 -5.72
CA ARG A 446 8.10 -5.94 -7.01
C ARG A 446 7.98 -7.11 -7.97
N PHE A 447 6.77 -7.32 -8.45
CA PHE A 447 6.42 -8.34 -9.41
C PHE A 447 6.48 -7.69 -10.79
N GLN A 448 7.38 -8.16 -11.64
CA GLN A 448 7.58 -7.61 -12.98
C GLN A 448 6.67 -8.29 -13.97
#